data_AF-A0A257PFB0-F1
#
_entry.id   AF-A0A257PFB0-F1
#
_cell.length_a   1.000
_cell.length_b   1.000
_cell.length_c   1.000
_cell.angle_alpha   90.00
_cell.angle_beta   90.00
_cell.angle_gamma   90.00
#
_symmetry.space_group_name_H-M   'P 1'
#
loop_
_entity.id
_entity.type
_entity.pdbx_description
1 polymer ?
#
loop_
_entity_poly.entity_id
_entity_poly.type
_entity_poly.pdbx_seq_one_letter_code
_entity_poly.pdbx_strand_id
1 'polypeptide(L)'
;ANGGGLFGGGEAPSARFNAGEKIWFWAGVLFLGLLAVASGLVLDKLVPNFPYSRGAMQVAEILHASATMLFMAMAFGHIYIGTVGTEGALDGMRTGYVDESWAKQHHALWLDDIQSGKIPAQRSGAKAQSPVPVIKHKA
;
A
#
# COMPACT_ATOMS: atom_id res chain seq x y z
N ALA A 1 0.16 -21.04 -2.74
CA ALA A 1 0.67 -19.68 -3.06
C ALA A 1 0.43 -18.82 -1.83
N ASN A 2 1.50 -18.33 -1.19
CA ASN A 2 1.39 -17.53 0.04
C ASN A 2 1.03 -16.10 -0.37
N GLY A 3 -0.22 -15.70 -0.14
CA GLY A 3 -0.82 -14.45 -0.61
C GLY A 3 -0.34 -13.19 0.13
N GLY A 4 0.97 -13.05 0.38
CA GLY A 4 1.56 -11.83 0.96
C GLY A 4 0.90 -11.38 2.26
N GLY A 5 0.57 -12.33 3.15
CA GLY A 5 -0.05 -12.04 4.45
C GLY A 5 -1.58 -12.08 4.48
N LEU A 6 -2.29 -12.08 3.33
CA LEU A 6 -3.76 -12.04 3.29
C LEU A 6 -4.48 -13.21 3.96
N PHE A 7 -3.85 -14.39 4.03
CA PHE A 7 -4.50 -15.62 4.47
C PHE A 7 -3.68 -16.43 5.50
N GLY A 8 -2.81 -15.77 6.27
CA GLY A 8 -2.08 -16.41 7.39
C GLY A 8 -1.03 -17.46 7.01
N GLY A 9 -0.83 -17.75 5.72
CA GLY A 9 0.31 -18.52 5.23
C GLY A 9 1.56 -17.63 5.18
N GLY A 10 2.65 -18.10 5.79
CA GLY A 10 3.89 -17.32 5.97
C GLY A 10 4.34 -16.57 4.71
N GLU A 11 4.81 -15.34 4.91
CA GLU A 11 5.25 -14.48 3.82
C GLU A 11 6.51 -15.02 3.15
N ALA A 12 6.57 -14.93 1.82
CA ALA A 12 7.80 -15.22 1.10
C ALA A 12 8.86 -14.16 1.47
N PRO A 13 10.15 -14.52 1.58
CA PRO A 13 11.21 -13.56 1.87
C PRO A 13 11.12 -12.36 0.94
N SER A 14 10.98 -11.18 1.51
CA SER A 14 10.71 -9.96 0.77
C SER A 14 11.70 -8.85 1.12
N ALA A 15 11.97 -7.98 0.15
CA ALA A 15 12.69 -6.73 0.39
C ALA A 15 11.77 -5.73 1.12
N ARG A 16 12.08 -4.43 1.08
CA ARG A 16 11.33 -3.41 1.85
C ARG A 16 9.81 -3.43 1.62
N PHE A 17 9.39 -3.87 0.44
CA PHE A 17 7.98 -4.08 0.11
C PHE A 17 7.79 -5.47 -0.51
N ASN A 18 6.77 -6.18 -0.05
CA ASN A 18 6.39 -7.49 -0.54
C ASN A 18 5.60 -7.40 -1.87
N ALA A 19 5.27 -8.55 -2.46
CA ALA A 19 4.57 -8.59 -3.74
C ALA A 19 3.15 -8.00 -3.67
N GLY A 20 2.44 -8.22 -2.56
CA GLY A 20 1.09 -7.69 -2.33
C GLY A 20 1.09 -6.16 -2.23
N GLU A 21 2.04 -5.59 -1.46
CA GLU A 21 2.21 -4.14 -1.35
C GLU A 21 2.55 -3.50 -2.71
N LYS A 22 3.36 -4.16 -3.54
CA LYS A 22 3.66 -3.71 -4.90
C LYS A 22 2.43 -3.77 -5.82
N ILE A 23 1.61 -4.81 -5.71
CA ILE A 23 0.35 -4.92 -6.46
C ILE A 23 -0.61 -3.82 -6.03
N TRP A 24 -0.76 -3.57 -4.73
CA TRP A 24 -1.57 -2.47 -4.22
C TRP A 24 -1.10 -1.13 -4.78
N PHE A 25 0.20 -0.85 -4.77
CA PHE A 25 0.76 0.39 -5.31
C PHE A 25 0.53 0.53 -6.83
N TRP A 26 0.93 -0.47 -7.63
CA TRP A 26 0.90 -0.34 -9.09
C TRP A 26 -0.50 -0.51 -9.69
N ALA A 27 -1.23 -1.55 -9.26
CA ALA A 27 -2.55 -1.84 -9.82
C ALA A 27 -3.64 -1.01 -9.14
N GLY A 28 -3.65 -0.97 -7.80
CA GLY A 28 -4.65 -0.24 -7.03
C GLY A 28 -4.45 1.27 -7.13
N VAL A 29 -3.39 1.77 -6.48
CA VAL A 29 -3.15 3.21 -6.33
C VAL A 29 -2.91 3.88 -7.68
N LEU A 30 -1.96 3.36 -8.48
CA LEU A 30 -1.57 4.02 -9.72
C LEU A 30 -2.56 3.75 -10.86
N PHE A 31 -2.75 2.50 -11.28
CA PHE A 31 -3.56 2.20 -12.46
C PHE A 31 -5.05 2.51 -12.26
N LEU A 32 -5.70 1.91 -11.25
CA LEU A 32 -7.13 2.15 -11.00
C LEU A 32 -7.37 3.60 -10.54
N GLY A 33 -6.48 4.17 -9.73
CA GLY A 33 -6.57 5.57 -9.32
C GLY A 33 -6.48 6.54 -10.50
N LEU A 34 -5.52 6.37 -11.42
CA LEU A 34 -5.44 7.18 -12.64
C LEU A 34 -6.66 7.00 -13.54
N LEU A 35 -7.16 5.77 -13.68
CA LEU A 35 -8.35 5.49 -14.48
C LEU A 35 -9.59 6.18 -13.89
N ALA A 36 -9.77 6.14 -12.57
CA ALA A 36 -10.83 6.83 -11.86
C ALA A 36 -10.71 8.35 -12.02
N VAL A 37 -9.52 8.93 -11.85
CA VAL A 37 -9.32 10.39 -12.05
C VAL A 37 -9.59 10.78 -13.50
N ALA A 38 -9.02 10.08 -14.47
CA ALA A 38 -9.18 10.43 -15.88
C ALA A 38 -10.64 10.36 -16.35
N SER A 39 -11.35 9.28 -15.98
CA SER A 39 -12.78 9.15 -16.26
C SER A 39 -13.62 10.17 -15.49
N GLY A 40 -13.27 10.48 -14.24
CA GLY A 40 -13.94 11.51 -13.43
C GLY A 40 -13.81 12.90 -14.03
N LEU A 41 -12.64 13.27 -14.55
CA LEU A 41 -12.44 14.55 -15.25
C LEU A 41 -13.30 14.64 -16.52
N VAL A 42 -13.53 13.53 -17.22
CA VAL A 42 -14.46 13.48 -18.35
C VAL A 42 -15.91 13.64 -17.86
N LEU A 43 -16.29 12.98 -16.77
CA LEU A 43 -17.63 13.09 -16.19
C LEU A 43 -17.95 14.51 -15.70
N ASP A 44 -16.98 15.20 -15.10
CA ASP A 44 -17.09 16.59 -14.66
C ASP A 44 -16.95 17.62 -15.80
N LYS A 45 -16.77 17.16 -17.03
CA LYS A 45 -16.61 18.00 -18.23
C LYS A 45 -15.41 18.96 -18.16
N LEU A 46 -14.33 18.54 -17.52
CA LEU A 46 -13.13 19.35 -17.31
C LEU A 46 -12.05 19.13 -18.39
N VAL A 47 -12.27 18.23 -19.35
CA VAL A 47 -11.32 17.94 -20.44
C VAL A 47 -11.61 18.89 -21.63
N PRO A 48 -10.69 19.81 -21.98
CA PRO A 48 -10.89 20.71 -23.12
C PRO A 48 -10.98 19.93 -24.43
N ASN A 49 -11.82 20.41 -25.36
CA ASN A 49 -12.00 19.82 -26.69
C ASN A 49 -12.48 18.35 -26.71
N PHE A 50 -13.02 17.85 -25.59
CA PHE A 50 -13.55 16.49 -25.52
C PHE A 50 -15.00 16.42 -26.01
N PRO A 51 -15.38 15.43 -26.86
CA PRO A 51 -16.75 15.28 -27.33
C PRO A 51 -17.62 14.62 -26.25
N TYR A 52 -18.35 15.44 -25.48
CA TYR A 52 -19.30 15.02 -24.45
C TYR A 52 -20.61 14.43 -24.99
N SER A 53 -20.51 13.52 -25.96
CA SER A 53 -21.64 12.75 -26.47
C SER A 53 -22.19 11.81 -25.40
N ARG A 54 -23.47 11.43 -25.51
CA ARG A 54 -24.08 10.46 -24.58
C ARG A 54 -23.27 9.16 -24.48
N GLY A 55 -22.81 8.62 -25.62
CA GLY A 55 -22.01 7.41 -25.64
C GLY A 55 -20.66 7.56 -24.92
N ALA A 56 -19.96 8.68 -25.14
CA ALA A 56 -18.70 8.96 -24.45
C ALA A 56 -18.88 9.08 -22.93
N MET A 57 -19.95 9.74 -22.48
CA MET A 57 -20.27 9.86 -21.06
C MET A 57 -20.63 8.51 -20.43
N GLN A 58 -21.35 7.65 -21.13
CA GLN A 58 -21.66 6.29 -20.65
C GLN A 58 -20.40 5.44 -20.49
N VAL A 59 -19.46 5.51 -21.44
CA VAL A 59 -18.18 4.81 -21.32
C VAL A 59 -17.36 5.36 -20.16
N ALA A 60 -17.30 6.69 -20.00
CA ALA A 60 -16.62 7.32 -18.88
C ALA A 60 -17.20 6.86 -17.53
N GLU A 61 -18.53 6.78 -17.42
CA GLU A 61 -19.21 6.29 -16.22
C GLU A 61 -18.86 4.83 -15.90
N ILE A 62 -18.92 3.94 -16.90
CA ILE A 62 -18.57 2.51 -16.70
C ILE A 62 -17.13 2.37 -16.24
N LEU A 63 -16.20 3.12 -16.85
CA LEU A 63 -14.79 3.11 -16.45
C LEU A 63 -14.61 3.65 -15.03
N HIS A 64 -15.27 4.76 -14.69
CA HIS A 64 -15.17 5.37 -13.36
C HIS A 64 -15.73 4.44 -12.28
N ALA A 65 -16.96 3.96 -12.46
CA ALA A 65 -17.64 3.10 -11.49
C ALA A 65 -16.88 1.78 -11.30
N SER A 66 -16.44 1.13 -12.38
CA SER A 66 -15.68 -0.13 -12.26
C SER A 66 -14.32 0.07 -11.60
N ALA A 67 -13.58 1.12 -11.98
CA ALA A 67 -12.27 1.41 -11.39
C ALA A 67 -12.38 1.73 -9.90
N THR A 68 -13.33 2.58 -9.52
CA THR A 68 -13.54 2.99 -8.12
C THR A 68 -14.03 1.83 -7.26
N MET A 69 -14.92 0.98 -7.76
CA MET A 69 -15.36 -0.22 -7.04
C MET A 69 -14.20 -1.19 -6.76
N LEU A 70 -13.37 -1.48 -7.77
CA LEU A 70 -12.20 -2.35 -7.61
C LEU A 70 -11.15 -1.72 -6.68
N PHE A 71 -10.90 -0.42 -6.83
CA PHE A 71 -10.00 0.32 -5.95
C PHE A 71 -10.45 0.22 -4.50
N MET A 72 -11.74 0.44 -4.24
CA MET A 72 -12.32 0.37 -2.90
C MET A 72 -12.19 -1.03 -2.29
N ALA A 73 -12.45 -2.09 -3.07
CA ALA A 73 -12.24 -3.46 -2.61
C ALA A 73 -10.77 -3.74 -2.22
N MET A 74 -9.83 -3.29 -3.05
CA MET A 74 -8.40 -3.40 -2.73
C MET A 74 -7.99 -2.55 -1.53
N ALA A 75 -8.56 -1.35 -1.38
CA ALA A 75 -8.31 -0.46 -0.26
C ALA A 75 -8.75 -1.08 1.06
N PHE A 76 -9.91 -1.76 1.09
CA PHE A 76 -10.33 -2.52 2.26
C PHE A 76 -9.36 -3.67 2.59
N GLY A 77 -8.87 -4.39 1.58
CA GLY A 77 -7.81 -5.39 1.76
C GLY A 77 -6.53 -4.78 2.35
N HIS A 78 -6.09 -3.63 1.83
CA HIS A 78 -4.92 -2.92 2.32
C HIS A 78 -5.09 -2.43 3.77
N ILE A 79 -6.25 -1.87 4.11
CA ILE A 79 -6.59 -1.45 5.47
C ILE A 79 -6.57 -2.65 6.41
N TYR A 80 -7.16 -3.78 5.99
CA TYR A 80 -7.18 -5.00 6.81
C TYR A 80 -5.77 -5.47 7.15
N ILE A 81 -4.89 -5.69 6.16
CA ILE A 81 -3.52 -6.14 6.41
C ILE A 81 -2.73 -5.10 7.20
N GLY A 82 -2.88 -3.81 6.88
CA GLY A 82 -2.17 -2.73 7.57
C GLY A 82 -2.64 -2.45 9.00
N THR A 83 -3.71 -3.10 9.46
CA THR A 83 -4.26 -2.91 10.82
C THR A 83 -4.30 -4.20 11.62
N VAL A 84 -5.21 -5.11 11.27
CA VAL A 84 -5.50 -6.33 12.05
C VAL A 84 -4.80 -7.56 11.45
N GLY A 85 -4.59 -7.58 10.13
CA GLY A 85 -4.00 -8.72 9.42
C GLY A 85 -2.49 -8.87 9.61
N THR A 86 -1.79 -7.80 10.00
CA THR A 86 -0.35 -7.83 10.32
C THR A 86 -0.08 -7.03 11.59
N GLU A 87 0.12 -7.74 12.70
CA GLU A 87 0.45 -7.12 13.99
C GLU A 87 1.70 -6.23 13.85
N GLY A 88 1.67 -5.06 14.48
CA GLY A 88 2.77 -4.09 14.44
C GLY A 88 2.86 -3.24 13.15
N ALA A 89 2.15 -3.60 12.06
CA ALA A 89 2.20 -2.82 10.82
C ALA A 89 1.64 -1.39 11.02
N LEU A 90 0.53 -1.24 11.74
CA LEU A 90 -0.08 0.06 12.03
C LEU A 90 0.84 0.95 12.88
N ASP A 91 1.50 0.37 13.88
CA ASP A 91 2.45 1.10 14.73
C ASP A 91 3.68 1.52 13.93
N GLY A 92 4.15 0.66 13.02
CA GLY A 92 5.19 1.00 12.05
C GLY A 92 4.83 2.18 11.16
N MET A 93 3.59 2.25 10.67
CA MET A 93 3.11 3.40 9.88
C MET A 93 2.98 4.69 10.71
N ARG A 94 2.57 4.58 11.98
CA ARG A 94 2.35 5.76 12.85
C ARG A 94 3.64 6.34 13.41
N THR A 95 4.58 5.47 13.80
CA THR A 95 5.82 5.86 14.48
C THR A 95 7.01 5.97 13.52
N GLY A 96 6.95 5.26 12.39
CA GLY A 96 8.07 5.12 11.46
C GLY A 96 9.08 4.05 11.85
N TYR A 97 8.83 3.29 12.94
CA TYR A 97 9.75 2.29 13.48
C TYR A 97 9.09 0.91 13.59
N VAL A 98 9.85 -0.13 13.26
CA VAL A 98 9.48 -1.54 13.45
C VAL A 98 10.63 -2.26 14.15
N ASP A 99 10.33 -3.28 14.94
CA ASP A 99 11.37 -4.08 15.59
C ASP A 99 12.00 -5.09 14.61
N GLU A 100 13.18 -5.59 14.97
CA GLU A 100 13.91 -6.56 14.14
C GLU A 100 13.18 -7.90 13.97
N SER A 101 12.38 -8.32 14.96
CA SER A 101 11.63 -9.58 14.86
C SER A 101 10.51 -9.45 13.82
N TRP A 102 9.82 -8.31 13.80
CA TRP A 102 8.85 -7.97 12.76
C TRP A 102 9.51 -7.92 11.38
N ALA A 103 10.64 -7.21 11.26
CA ALA A 103 11.38 -7.12 9.99
C ALA A 103 11.83 -8.50 9.50
N LYS A 104 12.28 -9.39 10.39
CA LYS A 104 12.65 -10.76 10.06
C LYS A 104 11.46 -11.59 9.55
N GLN A 105 10.26 -11.36 10.08
CA GLN A 105 9.06 -12.12 9.70
C GLN A 105 8.44 -11.65 8.38
N HIS A 106 8.40 -10.33 8.12
CA HIS A 106 7.69 -9.76 6.97
C HIS A 106 8.63 -9.29 5.84
N HIS A 107 9.86 -8.89 6.16
CA HIS A 107 10.81 -8.28 5.22
C HIS A 107 12.25 -8.75 5.43
N ALA A 108 12.46 -10.07 5.51
CA ALA A 108 13.78 -10.67 5.80
C ALA A 108 14.92 -10.13 4.92
N LEU A 109 14.70 -9.96 3.60
CA LEU A 109 15.75 -9.47 2.70
C LEU A 109 16.08 -7.99 2.94
N TRP A 110 15.12 -7.21 3.46
CA TRP A 110 15.38 -5.83 3.87
C TRP A 110 16.20 -5.76 5.15
N LEU A 111 15.94 -6.67 6.10
CA LEU A 111 16.75 -6.80 7.31
C LEU A 111 18.20 -7.19 6.97
N ASP A 112 18.39 -8.15 6.07
CA ASP A 112 19.72 -8.58 5.61
C ASP A 112 20.50 -7.42 4.96
N ASP A 113 19.83 -6.59 4.14
CA ASP A 113 20.44 -5.39 3.54
C ASP A 113 20.85 -4.34 4.60
N ILE A 114 20.15 -4.26 5.73
CA ILE A 114 20.54 -3.38 6.85
C ILE A 114 21.71 -3.96 7.63
N GLN A 115 21.66 -5.25 7.97
CA GLN A 115 22.70 -5.93 8.75
C GLN A 115 24.04 -6.00 7.99
N SER A 116 23.98 -6.14 6.66
CA SER A 116 25.17 -6.08 5.79
C SER A 116 25.73 -4.68 5.59
N GLY A 117 25.06 -3.64 6.11
CA GLY A 117 25.48 -2.24 5.97
C GLY A 117 25.23 -1.61 4.60
N LYS A 118 24.57 -2.33 3.68
CA LYS A 118 24.19 -1.83 2.35
C LYS A 118 23.16 -0.70 2.46
N ILE A 119 22.31 -0.73 3.48
CA ILE A 119 21.30 0.29 3.76
C ILE A 119 21.43 0.72 5.23
N PRO A 120 21.45 2.02 5.56
CA PRO A 120 21.44 2.46 6.95
C PRO A 120 20.10 2.13 7.61
N ALA A 121 20.13 1.62 8.85
CA ALA A 121 18.94 1.33 9.65
C ALA A 121 18.05 2.57 9.85
N GLN A 122 18.68 3.74 10.05
CA GLN A 122 18.01 5.03 10.14
C GLN A 122 18.37 5.88 8.92
N ARG A 123 17.37 6.15 8.06
CA ARG A 123 17.55 6.98 6.85
C ARG A 123 17.37 8.47 7.11
N SER A 124 16.58 8.83 8.11
CA SER A 124 16.38 10.22 8.54
C SER A 124 17.58 10.68 9.36
N GLY A 125 18.09 11.89 9.11
CA GLY A 125 19.29 12.42 9.79
C GLY A 125 19.19 12.41 11.32
N ALA A 126 20.32 12.66 12.00
CA ALA A 126 20.51 12.50 13.45
C ALA A 126 19.55 13.27 14.39
N LYS A 127 18.64 14.09 13.85
CA LYS A 127 17.56 14.78 14.58
C LYS A 127 16.21 14.05 14.53
N ALA A 128 16.10 12.90 13.87
CA ALA A 128 14.87 12.12 13.89
C ALA A 128 14.57 11.68 15.34
N GLN A 129 13.34 11.91 15.77
CA GLN A 129 12.88 11.59 17.13
C GLN A 129 13.23 10.16 17.48
N SER A 130 13.69 9.94 18.72
CA SER A 130 13.92 8.59 19.23
C SER A 130 12.66 7.74 19.04
N PRO A 131 12.79 6.45 18.68
CA PRO A 131 11.65 5.58 18.47
C PRO A 131 10.69 5.69 19.65
N VAL A 132 9.42 5.98 19.38
CA VAL A 132 8.38 5.91 20.42
C VAL A 132 8.36 4.45 20.88
N PRO A 133 8.55 4.17 22.18
CA PRO A 133 8.54 2.79 22.66
C PRO A 133 7.19 2.16 22.30
N VAL A 134 7.25 1.07 21.54
CA VAL A 134 6.07 0.27 21.19
C VAL A 134 5.53 -0.31 22.49
N ILE A 135 4.44 0.27 23.01
CA ILE A 135 3.73 -0.27 24.16
C ILE A 135 3.03 -1.53 23.68
N LYS A 136 3.63 -2.70 23.97
CA LYS A 136 2.95 -3.98 23.80
C LYS A 136 1.76 -4.02 24.74
N HIS A 137 0.56 -3.72 24.23
CA HIS A 137 -0.66 -4.07 24.92
C HIS A 137 -0.70 -5.60 24.98
N LYS A 138 -0.45 -6.16 26.18
CA LYS A 138 -0.70 -7.57 26.44
C LYS A 138 -2.17 -7.84 26.13
N ALA A 139 -2.42 -8.79 25.21
CA ALA A 139 -3.69 -9.48 25.12
C ALA A 139 -3.92 -10.30 26.39
#